data_AF-A0A7X5TV91-F1
#
_entry.id   AF-A0A7X5TV91-F1
#
_cell.length_a   1.000
_cell.length_b   1.000
_cell.length_c   1.000
_cell.angle_alpha   90.00
_cell.angle_beta   90.00
_cell.angle_gamma   90.00
#
_symmetry.space_group_name_H-M   'P 1'
#
loop_
_entity.id
_entity.type
_entity.pdbx_description
1 polymer ?
#
loop_
_entity_poly.entity_id
_entity_poly.type
_entity_poly.pdbx_seq_one_letter_code
_entity_poly.pdbx_strand_id
1 'polypeptide(L)'
;MSDVGCRCIGCVDYGNRDSYDDVDRKLIADVERHGHSCLGIGQTSADDPPPYVFTAGMWHTHRQPELAVYGVGDLDAMMSILNGLADRARASGLPLRSGDRFPGLIGLRDVEPEDYWIKLMPIHPSWYASQFGTALFFNATNAVDFLQVVWPDGSGRYPDEPDFDAYFTDRQPLMWLPVVDHPPSVWVSDGMRATVPERRRDALESAIDGWDRADGAARTDAAAALAEAVDRALHWVYQEEARGRGRPIPPHLVYRLAKASVAWQDREPGAAAAEHDVAERLQASARRLLRWDDARRMTSKEIRDMGAWGTGVFDSDGAADWANAYDQTAPEERLAFIERTLAKAHSGSYLEVDDCVQVIAGAATVAALLPDTPTEPIAYGPETLWAESRFEVSGELRAAAIAALQRVIDPATEWSQLWDDAGRLDVVTAGVKRLIGALQPCADWAPHQELEQAASAYLRDPAMALGALHGLVEFDAVLGFTMHRSIKRRDWGDSLYQEITLTDGLRLVLWMGDDILDEDDSEVVLFESELRIIPLSWVHDVSLEVHHRPEPDGMSLHSVELRIYIAIPDNAVQKKKKKTAIFSDELDFSKTVNRHGHEQVSRLIEFGKVLARQVR
;
A
#
# COMPACT_ATOMS: atom_id res chain seq x y z
N MET A 1 2.19 27.12 -28.29
CA MET A 1 1.00 26.23 -28.32
C MET A 1 -0.15 27.07 -28.80
N SER A 2 -0.72 26.75 -29.96
CA SER A 2 -1.86 27.46 -30.53
C SER A 2 -3.03 27.48 -29.54
N ASP A 3 -3.63 28.64 -29.32
CA ASP A 3 -4.85 28.83 -28.53
C ASP A 3 -5.96 27.95 -29.09
N VAL A 4 -6.18 26.79 -28.47
CA VAL A 4 -7.25 25.87 -28.88
C VAL A 4 -8.54 26.46 -28.35
N GLY A 5 -9.29 27.12 -29.23
CA GLY A 5 -10.60 27.69 -28.91
C GLY A 5 -11.52 26.67 -28.24
N CYS A 6 -12.40 27.14 -27.36
CA CYS A 6 -13.35 26.28 -26.64
C CYS A 6 -14.27 25.52 -27.62
N ARG A 7 -14.37 24.21 -27.44
CA ARG A 7 -15.19 23.30 -28.25
C ARG A 7 -16.42 22.78 -27.50
N CYS A 8 -16.90 23.51 -26.48
CA CYS A 8 -18.12 23.14 -25.78
C CYS A 8 -19.35 23.34 -26.67
N ILE A 9 -20.47 22.73 -26.29
CA ILE A 9 -21.75 22.84 -27.03
C ILE A 9 -22.32 24.27 -27.06
N GLY A 10 -21.88 25.15 -26.16
CA GLY A 10 -22.20 26.58 -26.20
C GLY A 10 -21.44 27.31 -27.32
N CYS A 11 -20.14 27.03 -27.48
CA CYS A 11 -19.28 27.70 -28.46
C CYS A 11 -19.41 27.15 -29.88
N VAL A 12 -19.64 25.84 -30.03
CA VAL A 12 -19.68 25.15 -31.32
C VAL A 12 -21.06 24.54 -31.53
N ASP A 13 -21.69 24.88 -32.65
CA ASP A 13 -22.88 24.17 -33.11
C ASP A 13 -22.46 22.91 -33.87
N TYR A 14 -22.80 21.75 -33.31
CA TYR A 14 -22.54 20.44 -33.90
C TYR A 14 -23.66 19.99 -34.86
N GLY A 15 -24.59 20.89 -35.22
CA GLY A 15 -25.70 20.60 -36.11
C GLY A 15 -26.86 19.85 -35.45
N ASN A 16 -26.83 19.73 -34.11
CA ASN A 16 -27.84 19.07 -33.31
C ASN A 16 -28.47 19.99 -32.25
N ARG A 17 -28.17 21.29 -32.28
CA ARG A 17 -28.67 22.26 -31.30
C ARG A 17 -30.20 22.35 -31.26
N ASP A 18 -30.87 22.14 -32.39
CA ASP A 18 -32.34 22.09 -32.47
C ASP A 18 -32.94 20.87 -31.76
N SER A 19 -32.14 19.84 -31.47
CA SER A 19 -32.58 18.65 -30.71
C SER A 19 -32.39 18.78 -29.20
N TYR A 20 -31.76 19.87 -28.72
CA TYR A 20 -31.54 20.09 -27.30
C TYR A 20 -32.85 20.33 -26.57
N ASP A 21 -33.05 19.63 -25.47
CA ASP A 21 -34.21 19.82 -24.64
C ASP A 21 -34.09 21.10 -23.79
N ASP A 22 -35.11 21.37 -22.96
CA ASP A 22 -35.11 22.57 -22.12
C ASP A 22 -34.04 22.51 -21.02
N VAL A 23 -33.58 21.32 -20.61
CA VAL A 23 -32.51 21.13 -19.62
C VAL A 23 -31.16 21.49 -20.23
N ASP A 24 -30.88 21.02 -21.44
CA ASP A 24 -29.67 21.33 -22.20
C ASP A 24 -29.54 22.83 -22.47
N ARG A 25 -30.64 23.48 -22.90
CA ARG A 25 -30.65 24.93 -23.15
C ARG A 25 -30.46 25.72 -21.87
N LYS A 26 -31.04 25.26 -20.75
CA LYS A 26 -30.84 25.89 -19.45
C LYS A 26 -29.39 25.77 -18.99
N LEU A 27 -28.75 24.60 -19.17
CA LEU A 27 -27.35 24.41 -18.83
C LEU A 27 -26.44 25.42 -19.56
N ILE A 28 -26.63 25.61 -20.87
CA ILE A 28 -25.88 26.60 -21.64
C ILE A 28 -26.12 28.02 -21.10
N ALA A 29 -27.38 28.39 -20.86
CA ALA A 29 -27.73 29.72 -20.37
C ALA A 29 -27.16 30.00 -18.96
N ASP A 30 -27.17 28.99 -18.07
CA ASP A 30 -26.60 29.11 -16.73
C ASP A 30 -25.09 29.31 -16.79
N VAL A 31 -24.38 28.55 -17.64
CA VAL A 31 -22.93 28.73 -17.84
C VAL A 31 -22.61 30.11 -18.44
N GLU A 32 -23.36 30.57 -19.44
CA GLU A 32 -23.15 31.91 -20.03
C GLU A 32 -23.38 33.03 -19.01
N ARG A 33 -24.34 32.86 -18.11
CA ARG A 33 -24.72 33.88 -17.12
C ARG A 33 -23.79 33.91 -15.91
N HIS A 34 -23.39 32.74 -15.42
CA HIS A 34 -22.70 32.60 -14.13
C HIS A 34 -21.23 32.18 -14.25
N GLY A 35 -20.82 31.70 -15.42
CA GLY A 35 -19.49 31.16 -15.71
C GLY A 35 -19.42 29.64 -15.59
N HIS A 36 -20.29 29.04 -14.78
CA HIS A 36 -20.47 27.60 -14.62
C HIS A 36 -21.88 27.30 -14.12
N SER A 37 -22.30 26.05 -14.23
CA SER A 37 -23.54 25.54 -13.63
C SER A 37 -23.19 24.41 -12.67
N CYS A 38 -23.83 24.38 -11.49
CA CYS A 38 -23.72 23.27 -10.55
C CYS A 38 -24.87 22.29 -10.78
N LEU A 39 -24.55 21.02 -10.93
CA LEU A 39 -25.47 19.94 -11.23
C LEU A 39 -25.52 18.98 -10.05
N GLY A 40 -26.69 18.85 -9.43
CA GLY A 40 -26.90 18.02 -8.25
C GLY A 40 -27.55 16.69 -8.61
N ILE A 41 -26.98 15.60 -8.09
CA ILE A 41 -27.53 14.25 -8.14
C ILE A 41 -27.98 13.86 -6.73
N GLY A 42 -29.29 13.78 -6.55
CA GLY A 42 -29.92 13.42 -5.28
C GLY A 42 -30.29 11.94 -5.19
N GLN A 43 -30.52 11.46 -3.98
CA GLN A 43 -31.06 10.12 -3.73
C GLN A 43 -32.52 10.02 -4.21
N THR A 44 -32.84 8.96 -4.94
CA THR A 44 -34.20 8.61 -5.37
C THR A 44 -34.77 7.46 -4.55
N SER A 45 -33.90 6.64 -3.96
CA SER A 45 -34.21 5.56 -3.04
C SER A 45 -33.30 5.59 -1.80
N ALA A 46 -33.67 4.85 -0.75
CA ALA A 46 -32.85 4.73 0.46
C ALA A 46 -31.56 3.93 0.24
N ASP A 47 -31.50 3.13 -0.84
CA ASP A 47 -30.37 2.29 -1.21
C ASP A 47 -29.41 3.02 -2.18
N ASP A 48 -29.76 4.22 -2.62
CA ASP A 48 -28.91 5.02 -3.50
C ASP A 48 -27.72 5.60 -2.71
N PRO A 49 -26.54 5.76 -3.36
CA PRO A 49 -25.41 6.41 -2.73
C PRO A 49 -25.75 7.84 -2.30
N PRO A 50 -25.01 8.42 -1.33
CA PRO A 50 -25.20 9.79 -0.89
C PRO A 50 -25.28 10.80 -2.06
N PRO A 51 -25.95 11.95 -1.87
CA PRO A 51 -26.05 12.95 -2.93
C PRO A 51 -24.68 13.56 -3.25
N TYR A 52 -24.52 14.05 -4.48
CA TYR A 52 -23.31 14.76 -4.90
C TYR A 52 -23.62 15.89 -5.88
N VAL A 53 -22.69 16.83 -6.01
CA VAL A 53 -22.80 17.97 -6.93
C VAL A 53 -21.51 18.10 -7.71
N PHE A 54 -21.59 18.44 -9.00
CA PHE A 54 -20.43 18.76 -9.83
C PHE A 54 -20.67 19.98 -10.71
N THR A 55 -19.60 20.59 -11.21
CA THR A 55 -19.69 21.74 -12.13
C THR A 55 -19.65 21.33 -13.59
N ALA A 56 -20.25 22.16 -14.43
CA ALA A 56 -20.02 22.21 -15.86
C ALA A 56 -19.79 23.66 -16.29
N GLY A 57 -18.77 23.90 -17.12
CA GLY A 57 -18.49 25.22 -17.69
C GLY A 57 -17.30 25.97 -17.07
N MET A 58 -16.69 25.45 -16.00
CA MET A 58 -15.50 26.05 -15.39
C MET A 58 -14.35 26.18 -16.39
N TRP A 59 -14.15 25.15 -17.21
CA TRP A 59 -13.14 25.20 -18.27
C TRP A 59 -13.48 26.22 -19.37
N HIS A 60 -14.76 26.32 -19.74
CA HIS A 60 -15.22 27.24 -20.79
C HIS A 60 -14.96 28.70 -20.41
N THR A 61 -15.36 29.11 -19.20
CA THR A 61 -15.32 30.51 -18.78
C THR A 61 -13.98 30.90 -18.15
N HIS A 62 -13.42 30.02 -17.32
CA HIS A 62 -12.31 30.36 -16.43
C HIS A 62 -11.03 29.56 -16.71
N ARG A 63 -11.06 28.59 -17.62
CA ARG A 63 -9.93 27.65 -17.86
C ARG A 63 -9.51 26.93 -16.58
N GLN A 64 -10.47 26.67 -15.71
CA GLN A 64 -10.30 25.93 -14.47
C GLN A 64 -10.77 24.48 -14.65
N PRO A 65 -10.25 23.53 -13.85
CA PRO A 65 -10.82 22.20 -13.74
C PRO A 65 -12.30 22.26 -13.34
N GLU A 66 -13.08 21.25 -13.75
CA GLU A 66 -14.40 21.04 -13.20
C GLU A 66 -14.28 20.49 -11.77
N LEU A 67 -15.24 20.78 -10.89
CA LEU A 67 -15.20 20.40 -9.47
C LEU A 67 -16.35 19.44 -9.15
N ALA A 68 -16.14 18.52 -8.21
CA ALA A 68 -17.19 17.66 -7.67
C ALA A 68 -17.08 17.50 -6.15
N VAL A 69 -18.19 17.44 -5.43
CA VAL A 69 -18.27 17.26 -3.97
C VAL A 69 -19.36 16.25 -3.62
N TYR A 70 -19.13 15.43 -2.60
CA TYR A 70 -19.93 14.23 -2.30
C TYR A 70 -20.37 14.20 -0.82
N GLY A 71 -21.64 13.86 -0.57
CA GLY A 71 -22.17 13.37 0.71
C GLY A 71 -22.04 14.28 1.93
N VAL A 72 -21.72 15.57 1.75
CA VAL A 72 -21.68 16.56 2.82
C VAL A 72 -22.89 17.50 2.75
N GLY A 73 -23.66 17.58 3.84
CA GLY A 73 -24.85 18.41 3.89
C GLY A 73 -25.92 18.01 2.86
N ASP A 74 -26.66 19.00 2.36
CA ASP A 74 -27.61 18.85 1.27
C ASP A 74 -27.05 19.39 -0.07
N LEU A 75 -27.84 19.29 -1.13
CA LEU A 75 -27.43 19.77 -2.46
C LEU A 75 -27.11 21.28 -2.46
N ASP A 76 -27.83 22.09 -1.69
CA ASP A 76 -27.62 23.53 -1.63
C ASP A 76 -26.30 23.88 -0.92
N ALA A 77 -25.95 23.14 0.13
CA ALA A 77 -24.66 23.25 0.81
C ALA A 77 -23.50 22.88 -0.14
N MET A 78 -23.61 21.76 -0.85
CA MET A 78 -22.62 21.33 -1.84
C MET A 78 -22.46 22.33 -2.99
N MET A 79 -23.56 22.86 -3.53
CA MET A 79 -23.52 23.94 -4.53
C MET A 79 -22.82 25.19 -4.00
N SER A 80 -23.05 25.56 -2.75
CA SER A 80 -22.41 26.71 -2.11
C SER A 80 -20.89 26.53 -1.97
N ILE A 81 -20.43 25.31 -1.64
CA ILE A 81 -19.00 24.97 -1.58
C ILE A 81 -18.35 25.15 -2.97
N LEU A 82 -18.94 24.59 -4.02
CA LEU A 82 -18.39 24.67 -5.38
C LEU A 82 -18.36 26.11 -5.91
N ASN A 83 -19.45 26.87 -5.69
CA ASN A 83 -19.49 28.29 -6.06
C ASN A 83 -18.44 29.11 -5.29
N GLY A 84 -18.24 28.84 -4.00
CA GLY A 84 -17.22 29.50 -3.19
C GLY A 84 -15.79 29.22 -3.69
N LEU A 85 -15.50 27.98 -4.12
CA LEU A 85 -14.23 27.65 -4.76
C LEU A 85 -14.05 28.35 -6.10
N ALA A 86 -15.08 28.38 -6.94
CA ALA A 86 -15.06 29.06 -8.23
C ALA A 86 -14.78 30.58 -8.07
N ASP A 87 -15.45 31.22 -7.10
CA ASP A 87 -15.23 32.64 -6.79
C ASP A 87 -13.80 32.91 -6.29
N ARG A 88 -13.24 32.04 -5.45
CA ARG A 88 -11.85 32.16 -4.97
C ARG A 88 -10.83 31.96 -6.09
N ALA A 89 -11.04 30.97 -6.96
CA ALA A 89 -10.20 30.73 -8.14
C ALA A 89 -10.23 31.95 -9.07
N ARG A 90 -11.43 32.51 -9.30
CA ARG A 90 -11.61 33.72 -10.11
C ARG A 90 -10.95 34.95 -9.50
N ALA A 91 -11.10 35.16 -8.19
CA ALA A 91 -10.55 36.31 -7.50
C ALA A 91 -9.01 36.28 -7.43
N SER A 92 -8.42 35.10 -7.23
CA SER A 92 -6.96 34.92 -7.19
C SER A 92 -6.31 34.92 -8.57
N GLY A 93 -7.05 34.52 -9.61
CA GLY A 93 -6.52 34.32 -10.96
C GLY A 93 -5.54 33.14 -11.08
N LEU A 94 -5.41 32.34 -10.03
CA LEU A 94 -4.55 31.15 -10.00
C LEU A 94 -5.36 29.91 -10.42
N PRO A 95 -4.74 28.96 -11.13
CA PRO A 95 -5.39 27.68 -11.43
C PRO A 95 -5.56 26.86 -10.15
N LEU A 96 -6.73 26.24 -9.98
CA LEU A 96 -6.95 25.23 -8.95
C LEU A 96 -6.10 23.99 -9.25
N ARG A 97 -5.41 23.47 -8.24
CA ARG A 97 -4.51 22.32 -8.36
C ARG A 97 -4.86 21.24 -7.34
N SER A 98 -4.51 20.01 -7.71
CA SER A 98 -4.45 18.90 -6.75
C SER A 98 -3.56 19.28 -5.56
N GLY A 99 -4.02 18.96 -4.35
CA GLY A 99 -3.36 19.30 -3.09
C GLY A 99 -3.73 20.67 -2.52
N ASP A 100 -4.36 21.57 -3.30
CA ASP A 100 -4.78 22.87 -2.77
C ASP A 100 -5.79 22.68 -1.62
N ARG A 101 -5.61 23.45 -0.54
CA ARG A 101 -6.48 23.42 0.62
C ARG A 101 -7.18 24.76 0.84
N PHE A 102 -8.45 24.71 1.26
CA PHE A 102 -9.27 25.91 1.45
C PHE A 102 -10.05 25.86 2.77
N PRO A 103 -9.88 26.85 3.66
CA PRO A 103 -10.69 26.95 4.87
C PRO A 103 -12.01 27.71 4.64
N GLY A 104 -12.95 27.60 5.57
CA GLY A 104 -14.12 28.49 5.65
C GLY A 104 -15.15 28.32 4.54
N LEU A 105 -15.20 27.13 3.91
CA LEU A 105 -16.23 26.75 2.92
C LEU A 105 -17.25 25.77 3.49
N ILE A 106 -16.88 25.06 4.55
CA ILE A 106 -17.75 24.14 5.31
C ILE A 106 -17.67 24.58 6.78
N GLY A 107 -18.82 24.63 7.45
CA GLY A 107 -18.89 24.88 8.88
C GLY A 107 -19.26 23.60 9.63
N LEU A 108 -18.48 23.25 10.64
CA LEU A 108 -18.82 22.21 11.60
C LEU A 108 -19.17 22.82 12.94
N ARG A 109 -20.09 22.17 13.65
CA ARG A 109 -20.45 22.59 14.99
C ARG A 109 -19.25 22.38 15.91
N ASP A 110 -18.90 23.41 16.68
CA ASP A 110 -17.78 23.39 17.62
C ASP A 110 -16.38 23.36 16.96
N VAL A 111 -16.29 23.65 15.65
CA VAL A 111 -15.04 23.91 14.91
C VAL A 111 -15.13 25.30 14.28
N GLU A 112 -14.15 26.17 14.51
CA GLU A 112 -14.12 27.48 13.86
C GLU A 112 -13.99 27.30 12.34
N PRO A 113 -14.77 28.02 11.50
CA PRO A 113 -14.74 27.82 10.05
C PRO A 113 -13.34 27.94 9.42
N GLU A 114 -12.45 28.74 10.03
CA GLU A 114 -11.06 28.91 9.56
C GLU A 114 -10.17 27.70 9.86
N ASP A 115 -10.58 26.82 10.77
CA ASP A 115 -9.83 25.63 11.19
C ASP A 115 -10.32 24.35 10.48
N TYR A 116 -11.34 24.46 9.62
CA TYR A 116 -11.86 23.34 8.84
C TYR A 116 -11.53 23.47 7.36
N TRP A 117 -10.59 22.64 6.89
CA TRP A 117 -9.95 22.77 5.58
C TRP A 117 -10.45 21.67 4.66
N ILE A 118 -10.97 22.03 3.48
CA ILE A 118 -11.18 21.06 2.40
C ILE A 118 -9.91 20.91 1.57
N LYS A 119 -9.73 19.76 0.93
CA LYS A 119 -8.59 19.43 0.07
C LYS A 119 -9.10 19.13 -1.35
N LEU A 120 -8.41 19.64 -2.37
CA LEU A 120 -8.68 19.27 -3.75
C LEU A 120 -7.85 18.04 -4.14
N MET A 121 -8.50 16.98 -4.62
CA MET A 121 -7.86 15.76 -5.11
C MET A 121 -8.21 15.54 -6.58
N PRO A 122 -7.36 14.90 -7.39
CA PRO A 122 -7.68 14.66 -8.79
C PRO A 122 -8.79 13.61 -8.89
N ILE A 123 -9.62 13.69 -9.93
CA ILE A 123 -10.55 12.60 -10.26
C ILE A 123 -9.98 11.79 -11.41
N HIS A 124 -9.81 10.49 -11.19
CA HIS A 124 -9.29 9.59 -12.20
C HIS A 124 -10.27 9.47 -13.39
N PRO A 125 -9.80 9.49 -14.66
CA PRO A 125 -10.66 9.46 -15.84
C PRO A 125 -11.64 8.28 -15.92
N SER A 126 -11.37 7.17 -15.22
CA SER A 126 -12.28 6.01 -15.14
C SER A 126 -13.66 6.35 -14.56
N TRP A 127 -13.76 7.43 -13.76
CA TRP A 127 -15.03 7.84 -13.15
C TRP A 127 -15.90 8.71 -14.06
N TYR A 128 -15.30 9.30 -15.12
CA TYR A 128 -15.94 10.41 -15.84
C TYR A 128 -17.24 9.98 -16.52
N ALA A 129 -17.23 8.83 -17.20
CA ALA A 129 -18.39 8.36 -17.94
C ALA A 129 -19.56 7.97 -17.02
N SER A 130 -19.26 7.48 -15.81
CA SER A 130 -20.28 7.06 -14.85
C SER A 130 -20.91 8.23 -14.08
N GLN A 131 -20.15 9.29 -13.79
CA GLN A 131 -20.58 10.34 -12.85
C GLN A 131 -20.79 11.71 -13.50
N PHE A 132 -20.11 12.02 -14.60
CA PHE A 132 -20.06 13.39 -15.15
C PHE A 132 -20.65 13.52 -16.56
N GLY A 133 -21.61 12.66 -16.92
CA GLY A 133 -22.21 12.62 -18.26
C GLY A 133 -22.63 14.01 -18.79
N THR A 134 -23.30 14.81 -17.97
CA THR A 134 -23.75 16.17 -18.34
C THR A 134 -22.59 17.16 -18.50
N ALA A 135 -21.57 17.11 -17.64
CA ALA A 135 -20.41 17.99 -17.77
C ALA A 135 -19.53 17.61 -18.97
N LEU A 136 -19.39 16.32 -19.25
CA LEU A 136 -18.75 15.82 -20.47
C LEU A 136 -19.53 16.21 -21.73
N PHE A 137 -20.86 16.10 -21.68
CA PHE A 137 -21.74 16.54 -22.78
C PHE A 137 -21.53 18.03 -23.06
N PHE A 138 -21.55 18.87 -22.02
CA PHE A 138 -21.30 20.31 -22.17
C PHE A 138 -19.93 20.58 -22.79
N ASN A 139 -18.87 19.98 -22.23
CA ASN A 139 -17.49 20.20 -22.67
C ASN A 139 -17.15 19.57 -24.03
N ALA A 140 -17.97 18.63 -24.50
CA ALA A 140 -17.84 17.92 -25.77
C ALA A 140 -16.42 17.37 -26.02
N THR A 141 -15.65 18.02 -26.90
CA THR A 141 -14.28 17.56 -27.25
C THR A 141 -13.17 18.31 -26.54
N ASN A 142 -13.49 19.21 -25.60
CA ASN A 142 -12.49 19.81 -24.72
C ASN A 142 -11.88 18.73 -23.82
N ALA A 143 -10.54 18.70 -23.73
CA ALA A 143 -9.87 17.98 -22.67
C ALA A 143 -10.00 18.79 -21.38
N VAL A 144 -10.74 18.25 -20.41
CA VAL A 144 -11.00 18.88 -19.12
C VAL A 144 -10.62 17.94 -18.00
N ASP A 145 -9.95 18.49 -16.99
CA ASP A 145 -9.64 17.80 -15.75
C ASP A 145 -10.77 18.03 -14.74
N PHE A 146 -10.96 17.06 -13.85
CA PHE A 146 -11.90 17.15 -12.75
C PHE A 146 -11.14 17.04 -11.42
N LEU A 147 -11.52 17.86 -10.43
CA LEU A 147 -11.02 17.78 -9.06
C LEU A 147 -12.17 17.49 -8.09
N GLN A 148 -11.96 16.52 -7.21
CA GLN A 148 -12.83 16.24 -6.10
C GLN A 148 -12.51 17.19 -4.95
N VAL A 149 -13.55 17.75 -4.35
CA VAL A 149 -13.52 18.46 -3.08
C VAL A 149 -13.70 17.45 -1.96
N VAL A 150 -12.59 17.13 -1.29
CA VAL A 150 -12.55 16.19 -0.16
C VAL A 150 -12.67 16.98 1.13
N TRP A 151 -13.56 16.51 2.01
CA TRP A 151 -13.80 17.12 3.32
C TRP A 151 -13.35 16.16 4.43
N PRO A 152 -12.75 16.67 5.52
CA PRO A 152 -12.25 15.83 6.61
C PRO A 152 -13.36 15.41 7.60
N ASP A 153 -13.05 14.63 8.62
CA ASP A 153 -13.95 14.35 9.76
C ASP A 153 -13.92 15.49 10.79
N GLY A 154 -14.62 15.32 11.92
CA GLY A 154 -14.66 16.32 12.98
C GLY A 154 -13.30 16.61 13.65
N SER A 155 -12.30 15.75 13.46
CA SER A 155 -10.93 15.92 13.96
C SER A 155 -9.99 16.50 12.90
N GLY A 156 -10.51 16.85 11.72
CA GLY A 156 -9.72 17.40 10.62
C GLY A 156 -9.00 16.35 9.76
N ARG A 157 -9.34 15.06 9.90
CA ARG A 157 -8.72 13.96 9.14
C ARG A 157 -9.45 13.65 7.85
N TYR A 158 -8.78 13.40 6.74
CA TYR A 158 -9.39 13.05 5.46
C TYR A 158 -9.62 11.53 5.30
N PRO A 159 -10.45 11.07 4.33
CA PRO A 159 -10.76 9.64 4.14
C PRO A 159 -9.56 8.72 3.91
N ASP A 160 -8.44 9.25 3.43
CA ASP A 160 -7.16 8.57 3.23
C ASP A 160 -6.27 8.51 4.48
N GLU A 161 -6.63 9.24 5.55
CA GLU A 161 -5.80 9.38 6.73
C GLU A 161 -6.18 8.37 7.84
N PRO A 162 -5.21 7.89 8.63
CA PRO A 162 -5.47 6.98 9.74
C PRO A 162 -6.47 7.57 10.74
N ASP A 163 -7.27 6.69 11.34
CA ASP A 163 -8.32 7.03 12.32
C ASP A 163 -9.43 7.96 11.79
N PHE A 164 -9.55 8.14 10.46
CA PHE A 164 -10.73 8.78 9.87
C PHE A 164 -12.00 8.12 10.41
N ASP A 165 -12.93 8.94 10.90
CA ASP A 165 -14.14 8.43 11.53
C ASP A 165 -14.94 7.55 10.56
N ALA A 166 -15.00 6.25 10.89
CA ALA A 166 -15.63 5.20 10.09
C ALA A 166 -17.11 5.47 9.78
N TYR A 167 -17.76 6.34 10.56
CA TYR A 167 -19.12 6.80 10.26
C TYR A 167 -19.23 7.50 8.90
N PHE A 168 -18.14 8.10 8.41
CA PHE A 168 -18.10 8.85 7.15
C PHE A 168 -17.50 8.07 5.97
N THR A 169 -17.04 6.82 6.15
CA THR A 169 -16.32 6.04 5.12
C THR A 169 -17.12 5.88 3.82
N ASP A 170 -18.43 5.68 3.90
CA ASP A 170 -19.30 5.55 2.72
C ASP A 170 -19.91 6.89 2.23
N ARG A 171 -19.54 8.02 2.84
CA ARG A 171 -20.13 9.33 2.50
C ARG A 171 -19.48 9.99 1.29
N GLN A 172 -18.23 9.67 0.96
CA GLN A 172 -17.54 10.22 -0.21
C GLN A 172 -16.62 9.16 -0.83
N PRO A 173 -16.55 9.06 -2.17
CA PRO A 173 -15.66 8.12 -2.85
C PRO A 173 -14.20 8.64 -2.88
N LEU A 174 -13.24 7.74 -3.03
CA LEU A 174 -11.82 8.05 -3.22
C LEU A 174 -11.51 8.18 -4.72
N MET A 175 -11.98 9.27 -5.35
CA MET A 175 -12.00 9.34 -6.82
C MET A 175 -10.63 9.55 -7.47
N TRP A 176 -9.58 9.84 -6.68
CA TRP A 176 -8.20 9.86 -7.16
C TRP A 176 -7.68 8.46 -7.49
N LEU A 177 -8.30 7.42 -6.94
CA LEU A 177 -8.06 6.04 -7.34
C LEU A 177 -8.81 5.72 -8.64
N PRO A 178 -8.24 4.90 -9.53
CA PRO A 178 -9.02 4.26 -10.59
C PRO A 178 -10.21 3.47 -10.02
N VAL A 179 -11.34 3.42 -10.74
CA VAL A 179 -12.55 2.68 -10.30
C VAL A 179 -12.25 1.22 -9.95
N VAL A 180 -11.28 0.62 -10.66
CA VAL A 180 -10.85 -0.77 -10.45
C VAL A 180 -10.06 -0.97 -9.15
N ASP A 181 -9.41 0.08 -8.66
CA ASP A 181 -8.59 0.05 -7.43
C ASP A 181 -9.35 0.64 -6.24
N HIS A 182 -10.53 1.24 -6.46
CA HIS A 182 -11.37 1.78 -5.40
C HIS A 182 -11.90 0.67 -4.49
N PRO A 183 -11.80 0.82 -3.14
CA PRO A 183 -12.36 -0.13 -2.20
C PRO A 183 -13.85 -0.42 -2.46
N PRO A 184 -14.37 -1.61 -2.14
CA PRO A 184 -15.80 -1.87 -2.19
C PRO A 184 -16.57 -0.81 -1.38
N SER A 185 -17.56 -0.16 -2.00
CA SER A 185 -18.38 0.86 -1.36
C SER A 185 -19.68 1.07 -2.15
N VAL A 186 -20.60 1.84 -1.59
CA VAL A 186 -21.85 2.25 -2.26
C VAL A 186 -21.64 3.03 -3.56
N TRP A 187 -20.42 3.53 -3.81
CA TRP A 187 -20.08 4.36 -4.97
C TRP A 187 -19.64 3.58 -6.20
N VAL A 188 -19.36 2.27 -6.06
CA VAL A 188 -18.85 1.44 -7.16
C VAL A 188 -19.80 0.28 -7.41
N SER A 189 -20.48 0.30 -8.55
CA SER A 189 -21.29 -0.83 -9.02
C SER A 189 -20.47 -1.81 -9.87
N ASP A 190 -20.94 -3.05 -9.99
CA ASP A 190 -20.30 -4.12 -10.79
C ASP A 190 -20.02 -3.67 -12.24
N GLY A 191 -20.96 -2.93 -12.84
CA GLY A 191 -20.84 -2.43 -14.21
C GLY A 191 -19.77 -1.34 -14.38
N MET A 192 -19.34 -0.68 -13.30
CA MET A 192 -18.30 0.35 -13.36
C MET A 192 -16.88 -0.24 -13.39
N ARG A 193 -16.69 -1.48 -12.89
CA ARG A 193 -15.38 -2.17 -12.88
C ARG A 193 -15.07 -2.89 -14.19
N ALA A 194 -16.09 -3.10 -15.02
CA ALA A 194 -15.95 -3.68 -16.35
C ALA A 194 -15.00 -2.86 -17.22
N THR A 195 -13.91 -3.47 -17.68
CA THR A 195 -12.88 -2.75 -18.43
C THR A 195 -13.01 -2.99 -19.93
N VAL A 196 -13.31 -4.22 -20.38
CA VAL A 196 -13.64 -4.52 -21.78
C VAL A 196 -15.13 -4.26 -22.04
N PRO A 197 -15.51 -3.46 -23.06
CA PRO A 197 -16.91 -3.20 -23.40
C PRO A 197 -17.66 -4.49 -23.75
N GLU A 198 -18.92 -4.63 -23.30
CA GLU A 198 -19.76 -5.83 -23.50
C GLU A 198 -19.76 -6.33 -24.95
N ARG A 199 -20.01 -5.43 -25.90
CA ARG A 199 -20.02 -5.76 -27.33
C ARG A 199 -18.70 -6.37 -27.83
N ARG A 200 -17.56 -6.01 -27.22
CA ARG A 200 -16.24 -6.55 -27.57
C ARG A 200 -16.02 -7.91 -26.92
N ARG A 201 -16.45 -8.07 -25.67
CA ARG A 201 -16.49 -9.38 -24.99
C ARG A 201 -17.34 -10.38 -25.77
N ASP A 202 -18.59 -10.05 -26.08
CA ASP A 202 -19.51 -10.94 -26.79
C ASP A 202 -18.92 -11.40 -28.12
N ALA A 203 -18.23 -10.50 -28.83
CA ALA A 203 -17.57 -10.81 -30.09
C ALA A 203 -16.36 -11.75 -29.92
N LEU A 204 -15.60 -11.61 -28.83
CA LEU A 204 -14.48 -12.50 -28.51
C LEU A 204 -14.97 -13.88 -28.07
N GLU A 205 -15.96 -13.94 -27.16
CA GLU A 205 -16.58 -15.18 -26.69
C GLU A 205 -17.20 -15.97 -27.84
N SER A 206 -17.99 -15.30 -28.68
CA SER A 206 -18.61 -15.93 -29.85
C SER A 206 -17.58 -16.50 -30.82
N ALA A 207 -16.47 -15.79 -31.03
CA ALA A 207 -15.40 -16.26 -31.92
C ALA A 207 -14.59 -17.41 -31.31
N ILE A 208 -14.35 -17.40 -29.99
CA ILE A 208 -13.74 -18.52 -29.25
C ILE A 208 -14.62 -19.77 -29.36
N ASP A 209 -15.92 -19.65 -29.09
CA ASP A 209 -16.86 -20.76 -29.17
C ASP A 209 -17.02 -21.30 -30.59
N GLY A 210 -16.93 -20.42 -31.60
CA GLY A 210 -16.89 -20.79 -33.00
C GLY A 210 -15.65 -21.61 -33.34
N TRP A 211 -14.49 -21.20 -32.83
CA TRP A 211 -13.23 -21.92 -33.00
C TRP A 211 -13.22 -23.28 -32.30
N ASP A 212 -13.72 -23.37 -31.07
CA ASP A 212 -13.74 -24.64 -30.32
C ASP A 212 -14.62 -25.70 -30.98
N ARG A 213 -15.72 -25.28 -31.60
CA ARG A 213 -16.65 -26.19 -32.28
C ARG A 213 -16.28 -26.51 -33.73
N ALA A 214 -15.42 -25.71 -34.36
CA ALA A 214 -15.08 -25.90 -35.76
C ALA A 214 -14.19 -27.12 -35.99
N ASP A 215 -14.50 -27.91 -37.01
CA ASP A 215 -13.69 -29.04 -37.47
C ASP A 215 -13.44 -28.96 -38.99
N GLY A 216 -12.46 -29.71 -39.47
CA GLY A 216 -12.14 -29.81 -40.90
C GLY A 216 -12.01 -28.45 -41.61
N ALA A 217 -12.79 -28.26 -42.67
CA ALA A 217 -12.75 -27.05 -43.50
C ALA A 217 -13.30 -25.79 -42.79
N ALA A 218 -14.14 -25.94 -41.76
CA ALA A 218 -14.69 -24.80 -41.02
C ALA A 218 -13.65 -24.14 -40.07
N ARG A 219 -12.52 -24.82 -39.82
CA ARG A 219 -11.47 -24.37 -38.90
C ARG A 219 -10.79 -23.08 -39.39
N THR A 220 -10.55 -22.95 -40.70
CA THR A 220 -9.93 -21.74 -41.28
C THR A 220 -10.84 -20.51 -41.16
N ASP A 221 -12.14 -20.66 -41.43
CA ASP A 221 -13.11 -19.57 -41.30
C ASP A 221 -13.27 -19.12 -39.84
N ALA A 222 -13.31 -20.09 -38.91
CA ALA A 222 -13.38 -19.81 -37.48
C ALA A 222 -12.13 -19.09 -36.96
N ALA A 223 -10.94 -19.46 -37.44
CA ALA A 223 -9.69 -18.76 -37.11
C ALA A 223 -9.68 -17.31 -37.64
N ALA A 224 -10.21 -17.07 -38.84
CA ALA A 224 -10.34 -15.72 -39.39
C ALA A 224 -11.30 -14.85 -38.57
N ALA A 225 -12.43 -15.40 -38.13
CA ALA A 225 -13.38 -14.70 -37.26
C ALA A 225 -12.77 -14.35 -35.89
N LEU A 226 -11.97 -15.26 -35.32
CA LEU A 226 -11.24 -15.04 -34.07
C LEU A 226 -10.19 -13.94 -34.19
N ALA A 227 -9.41 -13.93 -35.27
CA ALA A 227 -8.46 -12.87 -35.54
C ALA A 227 -9.15 -11.50 -35.68
N GLU A 228 -10.29 -11.45 -36.39
CA GLU A 228 -11.05 -10.21 -36.54
C GLU A 228 -11.60 -9.68 -35.21
N ALA A 229 -12.04 -10.58 -34.30
CA ALA A 229 -12.46 -10.20 -32.96
C ALA A 229 -11.30 -9.63 -32.12
N VAL A 230 -10.12 -10.25 -32.19
CA VAL A 230 -8.89 -9.77 -31.52
C VAL A 230 -8.46 -8.41 -32.06
N ASP A 231 -8.46 -8.21 -33.39
CA ASP A 231 -8.09 -6.93 -34.01
C ASP A 231 -9.03 -5.79 -33.61
N ARG A 232 -10.34 -6.08 -33.54
CA ARG A 232 -11.33 -5.10 -33.07
C ARG A 232 -11.13 -4.72 -31.59
N ALA A 233 -10.69 -5.66 -30.75
CA ALA A 233 -10.36 -5.38 -29.35
C ALA A 233 -9.10 -4.52 -29.25
N LEU A 234 -8.02 -4.88 -29.97
CA LEU A 234 -6.78 -4.09 -30.03
C LEU A 234 -7.01 -2.67 -30.55
N HIS A 235 -7.80 -2.52 -31.61
CA HIS A 235 -8.12 -1.20 -32.15
C HIS A 235 -8.84 -0.32 -31.12
N TRP A 236 -9.76 -0.90 -30.34
CA TRP A 236 -10.42 -0.18 -29.25
C TRP A 236 -9.44 0.25 -28.16
N VAL A 237 -8.53 -0.64 -27.72
CA VAL A 237 -7.49 -0.30 -26.73
C VAL A 237 -6.66 0.90 -27.17
N TYR A 238 -6.15 0.87 -28.40
CA TYR A 238 -5.33 1.96 -28.91
C TYR A 238 -6.11 3.27 -29.08
N GLN A 239 -7.41 3.21 -29.37
CA GLN A 239 -8.24 4.41 -29.40
C GLN A 239 -8.46 5.03 -28.01
N GLU A 240 -8.64 4.23 -26.97
CA GLU A 240 -8.79 4.76 -25.60
C GLU A 240 -7.47 5.38 -25.10
N GLU A 241 -6.33 4.76 -25.40
CA GLU A 241 -5.01 5.34 -25.13
C GLU A 241 -4.81 6.68 -25.84
N ALA A 242 -5.20 6.77 -27.13
CA ALA A 242 -5.11 8.00 -27.91
C ALA A 242 -6.05 9.13 -27.41
N ARG A 243 -7.13 8.79 -26.70
CA ARG A 243 -8.06 9.74 -26.07
C ARG A 243 -7.57 10.26 -24.70
N GLY A 244 -6.40 9.82 -24.23
CA GLY A 244 -5.85 10.24 -22.95
C GLY A 244 -6.57 9.66 -21.73
N ARG A 245 -7.35 8.57 -21.90
CA ARG A 245 -8.13 7.93 -20.83
C ARG A 245 -7.33 6.90 -20.02
N GLY A 246 -6.00 6.92 -20.12
CA GLY A 246 -5.12 5.90 -19.53
C GLY A 246 -5.05 4.62 -20.36
N ARG A 247 -4.36 3.61 -19.84
CA ARG A 247 -4.26 2.27 -20.46
C ARG A 247 -5.36 1.38 -19.90
N PRO A 248 -6.42 1.05 -20.66
CA PRO A 248 -7.52 0.25 -20.14
C PRO A 248 -7.08 -1.19 -19.85
N ILE A 249 -6.06 -1.73 -20.54
CA ILE A 249 -5.63 -3.12 -20.39
C ILE A 249 -4.11 -3.15 -20.07
N PRO A 250 -3.65 -4.05 -19.18
CA PRO A 250 -2.24 -4.24 -18.87
C PRO A 250 -1.38 -4.45 -20.12
N PRO A 251 -0.19 -3.80 -20.18
CA PRO A 251 0.68 -3.85 -21.36
C PRO A 251 1.06 -5.27 -21.80
N HIS A 252 1.18 -6.21 -20.87
CA HIS A 252 1.54 -7.59 -21.20
C HIS A 252 0.41 -8.37 -21.92
N LEU A 253 -0.86 -8.06 -21.62
CA LEU A 253 -2.02 -8.65 -22.30
C LEU A 253 -2.19 -8.05 -23.70
N VAL A 254 -2.04 -6.72 -23.81
CA VAL A 254 -2.01 -6.00 -25.09
C VAL A 254 -0.89 -6.54 -25.97
N TYR A 255 0.31 -6.73 -25.41
CA TYR A 255 1.46 -7.31 -26.11
C TYR A 255 1.17 -8.71 -26.64
N ARG A 256 0.54 -9.59 -25.84
CA ARG A 256 0.21 -10.96 -26.28
C ARG A 256 -0.83 -10.98 -27.40
N LEU A 257 -1.90 -10.19 -27.26
CA LEU A 257 -2.91 -10.04 -28.31
C LEU A 257 -2.31 -9.49 -29.60
N ALA A 258 -1.51 -8.42 -29.50
CA ALA A 258 -0.83 -7.81 -30.64
C ALA A 258 0.13 -8.80 -31.31
N LYS A 259 0.92 -9.54 -30.52
CA LYS A 259 1.84 -10.56 -31.04
C LYS A 259 1.11 -11.68 -31.77
N ALA A 260 -0.03 -12.15 -31.25
CA ALA A 260 -0.83 -13.19 -31.89
C ALA A 260 -1.51 -12.66 -33.17
N SER A 261 -2.01 -11.42 -33.15
CA SER A 261 -2.57 -10.74 -34.34
C SER A 261 -1.52 -10.57 -35.44
N VAL A 262 -0.32 -10.09 -35.11
CA VAL A 262 0.79 -9.96 -36.08
C VAL A 262 1.18 -11.33 -36.65
N ALA A 263 1.31 -12.36 -35.82
CA ALA A 263 1.59 -13.71 -36.30
C ALA A 263 0.50 -14.25 -37.25
N TRP A 264 -0.75 -13.85 -37.05
CA TRP A 264 -1.85 -14.18 -37.96
C TRP A 264 -1.74 -13.42 -39.28
N GLN A 265 -1.35 -12.15 -39.26
CA GLN A 265 -1.16 -11.34 -40.47
C GLN A 265 0.03 -11.84 -41.31
N ASP A 266 1.10 -12.29 -40.66
CA ASP A 266 2.33 -12.77 -41.30
C ASP A 266 2.29 -14.24 -41.74
N ARG A 267 1.20 -14.96 -41.43
CA ARG A 267 1.09 -16.40 -41.74
C ARG A 267 1.04 -16.66 -43.25
N GLU A 268 1.50 -17.83 -43.67
CA GLU A 268 1.33 -18.30 -45.05
C GLU A 268 -0.12 -18.79 -45.26
N PRO A 269 -0.93 -18.12 -46.11
CA PRO A 269 -2.34 -18.49 -46.29
C PRO A 269 -2.49 -19.89 -46.91
N GLY A 270 -3.40 -20.70 -46.34
CA GLY A 270 -3.66 -22.06 -46.84
C GLY A 270 -2.75 -23.16 -46.26
N ALA A 271 -1.78 -22.81 -45.41
CA ALA A 271 -0.99 -23.76 -44.64
C ALA A 271 -1.73 -24.17 -43.36
N ALA A 272 -2.67 -25.12 -43.46
CA ALA A 272 -3.62 -25.46 -42.38
C ALA A 272 -2.98 -25.72 -41.00
N ALA A 273 -1.81 -26.35 -40.94
CA ALA A 273 -1.11 -26.61 -39.66
C ALA A 273 -0.55 -25.34 -39.01
N ALA A 274 -0.01 -24.41 -39.81
CA ALA A 274 0.50 -23.13 -39.32
C ALA A 274 -0.64 -22.18 -38.94
N GLU A 275 -1.72 -22.17 -39.72
CA GLU A 275 -2.94 -21.43 -39.38
C GLU A 275 -3.55 -21.92 -38.06
N HIS A 276 -3.50 -23.24 -37.82
CA HIS A 276 -3.97 -23.83 -36.58
C HIS A 276 -3.16 -23.38 -35.36
N ASP A 277 -1.83 -23.46 -35.39
CA ASP A 277 -0.96 -23.02 -34.28
C ASP A 277 -1.15 -21.53 -33.95
N VAL A 278 -1.25 -20.68 -34.98
CA VAL A 278 -1.46 -19.25 -34.78
C VAL A 278 -2.88 -18.96 -34.26
N ALA A 279 -3.88 -19.70 -34.71
CA ALA A 279 -5.25 -19.58 -34.20
C ALA A 279 -5.38 -20.04 -32.74
N GLU A 280 -4.67 -21.10 -32.33
CA GLU A 280 -4.59 -21.49 -30.92
C GLU A 280 -3.96 -20.38 -30.05
N ARG A 281 -2.93 -19.69 -30.57
CA ARG A 281 -2.32 -18.53 -29.89
C ARG A 281 -3.27 -17.35 -29.78
N LEU A 282 -4.05 -17.06 -30.82
CA LEU A 282 -5.11 -16.04 -30.78
C LEU A 282 -6.16 -16.40 -29.73
N GLN A 283 -6.61 -17.65 -29.70
CA GLN A 283 -7.60 -18.14 -28.75
C GLN A 283 -7.08 -18.05 -27.32
N ALA A 284 -5.86 -18.53 -27.06
CA ALA A 284 -5.24 -18.48 -25.75
C ALA A 284 -5.06 -17.04 -25.26
N SER A 285 -4.73 -16.10 -26.16
CA SER A 285 -4.58 -14.69 -25.81
C SER A 285 -5.93 -14.01 -25.54
N ALA A 286 -6.95 -14.32 -26.35
CA ALA A 286 -8.33 -13.85 -26.15
C ALA A 286 -8.94 -14.38 -24.85
N ARG A 287 -8.80 -15.68 -24.56
CA ARG A 287 -9.27 -16.29 -23.30
C ARG A 287 -8.57 -15.70 -22.08
N ARG A 288 -7.27 -15.36 -22.18
CA ARG A 288 -6.55 -14.66 -21.09
C ARG A 288 -7.08 -13.24 -20.87
N LEU A 289 -7.37 -12.51 -21.95
CA LEU A 289 -7.99 -11.19 -21.83
C LEU A 289 -9.37 -11.27 -21.17
N LEU A 290 -10.20 -12.22 -21.59
CA LEU A 290 -11.53 -12.41 -21.01
C LEU A 290 -11.44 -12.85 -19.55
N ARG A 291 -10.61 -13.84 -19.19
CA ARG A 291 -10.39 -14.22 -17.79
C ARG A 291 -9.90 -13.06 -16.93
N TRP A 292 -9.03 -12.22 -17.48
CA TRP A 292 -8.56 -11.02 -16.79
C TRP A 292 -9.65 -9.97 -16.61
N ASP A 293 -10.51 -9.76 -17.61
CA ASP A 293 -11.64 -8.82 -17.50
C ASP A 293 -12.76 -9.41 -16.62
N ASP A 294 -12.93 -10.73 -16.63
CA ASP A 294 -13.81 -11.47 -15.73
C ASP A 294 -13.29 -11.35 -14.30
N ALA A 295 -11.98 -11.54 -14.05
CA ALA A 295 -11.34 -11.32 -12.75
C ALA A 295 -11.47 -9.87 -12.25
N ARG A 296 -11.65 -8.89 -13.15
CA ARG A 296 -11.98 -7.51 -12.80
C ARG A 296 -13.46 -7.26 -12.55
N ARG A 297 -14.33 -8.05 -13.18
CA ARG A 297 -15.78 -8.10 -12.96
C ARG A 297 -16.17 -9.00 -11.78
N MET A 298 -15.22 -9.80 -11.30
CA MET A 298 -15.46 -10.76 -10.23
C MET A 298 -15.93 -10.03 -8.99
N THR A 299 -17.03 -10.54 -8.44
CA THR A 299 -17.62 -9.99 -7.22
C THR A 299 -16.81 -10.47 -6.00
N SER A 300 -17.02 -9.82 -4.85
CA SER A 300 -16.59 -10.32 -3.53
C SER A 300 -17.00 -11.79 -3.27
N LYS A 301 -17.94 -12.34 -4.05
CA LYS A 301 -18.39 -13.73 -4.03
C LYS A 301 -17.42 -14.72 -4.66
N GLU A 302 -16.66 -14.36 -5.69
CA GLU A 302 -15.72 -15.29 -6.36
C GLU A 302 -14.35 -15.33 -5.67
N ILE A 303 -13.96 -14.22 -5.03
CA ILE A 303 -12.87 -14.21 -4.04
C ILE A 303 -13.24 -15.15 -2.86
N ARG A 304 -14.51 -15.11 -2.42
CA ARG A 304 -15.09 -16.09 -1.48
C ARG A 304 -15.17 -17.53 -2.00
N ASP A 305 -15.32 -17.78 -3.32
CA ASP A 305 -15.34 -19.14 -3.89
C ASP A 305 -13.93 -19.79 -3.90
N MET A 306 -12.85 -19.00 -3.82
CA MET A 306 -11.50 -19.47 -3.46
C MET A 306 -11.25 -19.50 -1.94
N GLY A 307 -12.30 -19.25 -1.14
CA GLY A 307 -12.23 -19.08 0.30
C GLY A 307 -11.43 -17.85 0.74
N ALA A 308 -10.95 -16.99 -0.14
CA ALA A 308 -10.17 -15.81 0.24
C ALA A 308 -11.08 -14.58 0.46
N TRP A 309 -10.63 -13.58 1.22
CA TRP A 309 -11.25 -12.25 1.26
C TRP A 309 -10.23 -11.12 1.10
N GLY A 310 -8.95 -11.45 0.93
CA GLY A 310 -7.84 -10.51 0.80
C GLY A 310 -6.57 -11.20 0.30
N THR A 311 -5.44 -10.49 0.34
CA THR A 311 -4.12 -10.98 -0.10
C THR A 311 -3.11 -11.13 1.03
N GLY A 312 -3.54 -10.91 2.27
CA GLY A 312 -2.76 -11.15 3.48
C GLY A 312 -2.57 -12.64 3.76
N VAL A 313 -1.59 -12.94 4.62
CA VAL A 313 -1.18 -14.33 4.94
C VAL A 313 -2.24 -15.14 5.71
N PHE A 314 -3.29 -14.48 6.23
CA PHE A 314 -4.45 -15.10 6.88
C PHE A 314 -5.79 -14.76 6.21
N ASP A 315 -5.78 -14.10 5.04
CA ASP A 315 -7.01 -13.63 4.39
C ASP A 315 -7.68 -14.73 3.56
N SER A 316 -7.81 -15.92 4.14
CA SER A 316 -8.51 -17.06 3.53
C SER A 316 -9.08 -18.04 4.55
N ASP A 317 -10.17 -18.70 4.18
CA ASP A 317 -10.88 -19.72 4.95
C ASP A 317 -9.92 -20.81 5.39
N GLY A 318 -9.07 -21.31 4.50
CA GLY A 318 -8.07 -22.33 4.84
C GLY A 318 -7.03 -21.85 5.86
N ALA A 319 -6.69 -20.56 5.88
CA ALA A 319 -5.78 -19.99 6.88
C ALA A 319 -6.48 -19.77 8.23
N ALA A 320 -7.74 -19.33 8.21
CA ALA A 320 -8.55 -19.16 9.42
C ALA A 320 -8.90 -20.51 10.07
N ASP A 321 -9.23 -21.53 9.28
CA ASP A 321 -9.46 -22.90 9.76
C ASP A 321 -8.19 -23.47 10.40
N TRP A 322 -7.03 -23.23 9.78
CA TRP A 322 -5.74 -23.63 10.34
C TRP A 322 -5.44 -22.90 11.66
N ALA A 323 -5.69 -21.58 11.73
CA ALA A 323 -5.49 -20.78 12.93
C ALA A 323 -6.36 -21.28 14.09
N ASN A 324 -7.63 -21.58 13.81
CA ASN A 324 -8.56 -22.17 14.79
C ASN A 324 -8.08 -23.56 15.25
N ALA A 325 -7.59 -24.41 14.34
CA ALA A 325 -7.02 -25.70 14.69
C ALA A 325 -5.75 -25.58 15.56
N TYR A 326 -4.90 -24.58 15.29
CA TYR A 326 -3.75 -24.27 16.14
C TYR A 326 -4.18 -23.85 17.55
N ASP A 327 -5.19 -22.98 17.66
CA ASP A 327 -5.70 -22.50 18.95
C ASP A 327 -6.32 -23.62 19.79
N GLN A 328 -6.99 -24.59 19.14
CA GLN A 328 -7.52 -25.80 19.77
C GLN A 328 -6.44 -26.84 20.14
N THR A 329 -5.22 -26.71 19.62
CA THR A 329 -4.11 -27.62 19.93
C THR A 329 -3.51 -27.29 21.30
N ALA A 330 -3.30 -28.32 22.13
CA ALA A 330 -2.70 -28.18 23.45
C ALA A 330 -1.30 -27.55 23.36
N PRO A 331 -0.90 -26.65 24.29
CA PRO A 331 0.37 -25.91 24.21
C PRO A 331 1.60 -26.76 23.93
N GLU A 332 1.70 -27.94 24.54
CA GLU A 332 2.79 -28.90 24.40
C GLU A 332 2.85 -29.57 23.00
N GLU A 333 1.76 -29.55 22.23
CA GLU A 333 1.67 -30.15 20.90
C GLU A 333 1.81 -29.12 19.76
N ARG A 334 1.79 -27.81 20.07
CA ARG A 334 1.79 -26.72 19.08
C ARG A 334 3.06 -26.68 18.22
N LEU A 335 4.22 -26.95 18.80
CA LEU A 335 5.47 -27.06 18.04
C LEU A 335 5.36 -28.17 16.98
N ALA A 336 4.95 -29.37 17.41
CA ALA A 336 4.78 -30.50 16.51
C ALA A 336 3.67 -30.25 15.46
N PHE A 337 2.63 -29.48 15.80
CA PHE A 337 1.59 -29.06 14.85
C PHE A 337 2.15 -28.16 13.75
N ILE A 338 2.99 -27.18 14.09
CA ILE A 338 3.65 -26.31 13.11
C ILE A 338 4.65 -27.12 12.27
N GLU A 339 5.47 -27.96 12.88
CA GLU A 339 6.44 -28.80 12.15
C GLU A 339 5.74 -29.71 11.13
N ARG A 340 4.63 -30.35 11.52
CA ARG A 340 3.79 -31.12 10.59
C ARG A 340 3.22 -30.26 9.48
N THR A 341 2.80 -29.04 9.80
CA THR A 341 2.27 -28.09 8.82
C THR A 341 3.34 -27.73 7.78
N LEU A 342 4.54 -27.34 8.22
CA LEU A 342 5.65 -26.98 7.32
C LEU A 342 6.11 -28.16 6.47
N ALA A 343 6.11 -29.37 7.02
CA ALA A 343 6.47 -30.58 6.30
C ALA A 343 5.55 -30.89 5.10
N LYS A 344 4.32 -30.34 5.07
CA LYS A 344 3.40 -30.48 3.92
C LYS A 344 3.98 -29.92 2.63
N ALA A 345 4.84 -28.91 2.69
CA ALA A 345 5.53 -28.37 1.52
C ALA A 345 6.38 -29.44 0.78
N HIS A 346 6.72 -30.53 1.45
CA HIS A 346 7.58 -31.60 0.93
C HIS A 346 6.84 -32.94 0.72
N SER A 347 5.52 -32.98 0.87
CA SER A 347 4.73 -34.23 0.83
C SER A 347 4.53 -34.82 -0.58
N GLY A 348 4.93 -34.11 -1.65
CA GLY A 348 4.77 -34.56 -3.03
C GLY A 348 5.40 -33.63 -4.08
N SER A 349 5.30 -34.03 -5.35
CA SER A 349 5.81 -33.23 -6.49
C SER A 349 4.90 -32.06 -6.86
N TYR A 350 3.61 -32.14 -6.52
CA TYR A 350 2.60 -31.09 -6.72
C TYR A 350 2.04 -30.69 -5.36
N LEU A 351 1.85 -29.39 -5.14
CA LEU A 351 1.39 -28.84 -3.87
C LEU A 351 0.06 -28.12 -4.08
N GLU A 352 -0.98 -28.66 -3.45
CA GLU A 352 -2.35 -28.13 -3.50
C GLU A 352 -2.46 -26.81 -2.72
N VAL A 353 -3.46 -26.01 -3.06
CA VAL A 353 -3.69 -24.67 -2.48
C VAL A 353 -3.92 -24.72 -0.98
N ASP A 354 -4.66 -25.72 -0.49
CA ASP A 354 -4.94 -25.89 0.94
C ASP A 354 -3.66 -26.11 1.75
N ASP A 355 -2.74 -26.94 1.24
CA ASP A 355 -1.45 -27.17 1.88
C ASP A 355 -0.55 -25.93 1.78
N CYS A 356 -0.58 -25.20 0.66
CA CYS A 356 0.16 -23.94 0.50
C CYS A 356 -0.31 -22.89 1.52
N VAL A 357 -1.62 -22.69 1.65
CA VAL A 357 -2.23 -21.73 2.57
C VAL A 357 -1.89 -22.08 4.02
N GLN A 358 -1.98 -23.35 4.40
CA GLN A 358 -1.61 -23.80 5.74
C GLN A 358 -0.11 -23.62 6.01
N VAL A 359 0.76 -23.89 5.03
CA VAL A 359 2.21 -23.64 5.15
C VAL A 359 2.49 -22.15 5.34
N ILE A 360 1.82 -21.27 4.59
CA ILE A 360 1.96 -19.81 4.74
C ILE A 360 1.51 -19.38 6.15
N ALA A 361 0.35 -19.84 6.62
CA ALA A 361 -0.17 -19.54 7.96
C ALA A 361 0.76 -20.06 9.09
N GLY A 362 1.30 -21.27 8.92
CA GLY A 362 2.28 -21.87 9.83
C GLY A 362 3.59 -21.10 9.88
N ALA A 363 4.13 -20.70 8.74
CA ALA A 363 5.35 -19.90 8.68
C ALA A 363 5.14 -18.46 9.20
N ALA A 364 3.97 -17.87 8.96
CA ALA A 364 3.57 -16.58 9.54
C ALA A 364 3.48 -16.65 11.07
N THR A 365 2.99 -17.78 11.59
CA THR A 365 2.98 -18.07 13.04
C THR A 365 4.40 -18.22 13.61
N VAL A 366 5.29 -18.95 12.93
CA VAL A 366 6.71 -19.05 13.35
C VAL A 366 7.36 -17.68 13.36
N ALA A 367 7.09 -16.86 12.34
CA ALA A 367 7.58 -15.50 12.29
C ALA A 367 7.07 -14.72 13.50
N ALA A 368 5.76 -14.69 13.77
CA ALA A 368 5.17 -13.97 14.90
C ALA A 368 5.67 -14.40 16.29
N LEU A 369 6.13 -15.65 16.44
CA LEU A 369 6.69 -16.17 17.67
C LEU A 369 8.18 -15.82 17.89
N LEU A 370 8.84 -15.20 16.91
CA LEU A 370 10.21 -14.72 17.12
C LEU A 370 10.22 -13.58 18.16
N PRO A 371 11.29 -13.45 18.97
CA PRO A 371 11.40 -12.39 19.97
C PRO A 371 11.39 -10.97 19.37
N ASP A 372 11.70 -10.87 18.07
CA ASP A 372 11.87 -9.65 17.30
C ASP A 372 10.76 -9.50 16.24
N THR A 373 9.53 -9.92 16.55
CA THR A 373 8.34 -9.82 15.66
C THR A 373 7.10 -9.43 16.44
N PRO A 374 6.12 -8.80 15.78
CA PRO A 374 4.94 -8.21 16.43
C PRO A 374 4.18 -9.17 17.31
N THR A 375 3.77 -8.68 18.48
CA THR A 375 2.96 -9.43 19.46
C THR A 375 1.45 -9.14 19.40
N GLU A 376 0.93 -8.71 18.25
CA GLU A 376 -0.49 -8.38 18.07
C GLU A 376 -1.30 -9.52 17.46
N PRO A 377 -2.64 -9.55 17.70
CA PRO A 377 -3.52 -10.46 17.00
C PRO A 377 -3.38 -10.19 15.50
N ILE A 378 -2.80 -11.14 14.79
CA ILE A 378 -2.83 -11.11 13.34
C ILE A 378 -4.30 -11.28 12.98
N ALA A 379 -4.89 -10.31 12.27
CA ALA A 379 -6.29 -10.40 11.89
C ALA A 379 -6.55 -11.75 11.19
N TYR A 380 -7.51 -12.52 11.71
CA TYR A 380 -7.83 -13.89 11.27
C TYR A 380 -6.74 -14.96 11.47
N GLY A 381 -5.65 -14.64 12.18
CA GLY A 381 -4.61 -15.57 12.63
C GLY A 381 -4.87 -16.12 14.05
N PRO A 382 -3.96 -16.96 14.58
CA PRO A 382 -4.23 -17.67 15.84
C PRO A 382 -4.27 -16.72 17.05
N GLU A 383 -5.34 -16.81 17.84
CA GLU A 383 -5.61 -15.94 18.99
C GLU A 383 -4.74 -16.29 20.20
N THR A 384 -4.30 -17.55 20.30
CA THR A 384 -3.58 -18.07 21.47
C THR A 384 -2.06 -17.97 21.36
N LEU A 385 -1.53 -17.27 20.35
CA LEU A 385 -0.08 -17.02 20.18
C LEU A 385 0.53 -16.31 21.40
N TRP A 386 -0.29 -15.51 22.09
CA TRP A 386 0.13 -14.65 23.20
C TRP A 386 -0.10 -15.29 24.59
N ALA A 387 -0.46 -16.57 24.65
CA ALA A 387 -0.65 -17.28 25.91
C ALA A 387 0.68 -17.49 26.67
N GLU A 388 0.61 -17.66 27.99
CA GLU A 388 1.79 -17.79 28.87
C GLU A 388 2.70 -19.00 28.53
N SER A 389 2.16 -20.01 27.83
CA SER A 389 2.86 -21.25 27.46
C SER A 389 3.31 -21.21 25.99
N ARG A 390 4.45 -20.55 25.72
CA ARG A 390 5.08 -20.49 24.39
C ARG A 390 6.20 -21.53 24.27
N PHE A 391 6.38 -22.10 23.08
CA PHE A 391 7.59 -22.84 22.74
C PHE A 391 8.63 -21.86 22.16
N GLU A 392 9.91 -22.20 22.29
CA GLU A 392 10.99 -21.41 21.70
C GLU A 392 11.17 -21.75 20.21
N VAL A 393 11.26 -20.72 19.37
CA VAL A 393 11.52 -20.88 17.94
C VAL A 393 13.00 -21.17 17.71
N SER A 394 13.33 -22.41 17.35
CA SER A 394 14.70 -22.83 17.04
C SER A 394 15.17 -22.35 15.67
N GLY A 395 16.50 -22.29 15.47
CA GLY A 395 17.07 -21.99 14.15
C GLY A 395 16.67 -23.01 13.07
N GLU A 396 16.48 -24.27 13.45
CA GLU A 396 16.02 -25.34 12.56
C GLU A 396 14.57 -25.12 12.11
N LEU A 397 13.69 -24.70 13.04
CA LEU A 397 12.29 -24.39 12.72
C LEU A 397 12.19 -23.20 11.76
N ARG A 398 13.04 -22.17 11.94
CA ARG A 398 13.13 -21.02 11.02
C ARG A 398 13.59 -21.45 9.63
N ALA A 399 14.63 -22.27 9.56
CA ALA A 399 15.14 -22.79 8.29
C ALA A 399 14.09 -23.63 7.57
N ALA A 400 13.34 -24.46 8.30
CA ALA A 400 12.23 -25.24 7.77
C ALA A 400 11.10 -24.34 7.23
N ALA A 401 10.74 -23.28 7.96
CA ALA A 401 9.73 -22.32 7.52
C ALA A 401 10.15 -21.59 6.23
N ILE A 402 11.40 -21.13 6.14
CA ILE A 402 11.94 -20.50 4.94
C ILE A 402 11.90 -21.46 3.74
N ALA A 403 12.38 -22.69 3.92
CA ALA A 403 12.39 -23.70 2.86
C ALA A 403 10.98 -24.03 2.37
N ALA A 404 10.01 -24.14 3.28
CA ALA A 404 8.62 -24.39 2.95
C ALA A 404 7.99 -23.23 2.16
N LEU A 405 8.23 -21.97 2.57
CA LEU A 405 7.74 -20.79 1.85
C LEU A 405 8.34 -20.65 0.45
N GLN A 406 9.64 -20.94 0.29
CA GLN A 406 10.30 -20.96 -1.02
C GLN A 406 9.68 -21.99 -1.96
N ARG A 407 9.22 -23.12 -1.41
CA ARG A 407 8.53 -24.16 -2.17
C ARG A 407 7.10 -23.77 -2.55
N VAL A 408 6.41 -22.99 -1.71
CA VAL A 408 5.05 -22.49 -1.97
C VAL A 408 5.02 -21.47 -3.10
N ILE A 409 6.00 -20.56 -3.18
CA ILE A 409 6.07 -19.55 -4.25
C ILE A 409 6.63 -20.11 -5.58
N ASP A 410 6.82 -21.42 -5.68
CA ASP A 410 7.21 -22.05 -6.93
C ASP A 410 6.04 -21.97 -7.94
N PRO A 411 6.26 -21.51 -9.19
CA PRO A 411 5.21 -21.36 -10.19
C PRO A 411 4.40 -22.63 -10.51
N ALA A 412 4.93 -23.82 -10.18
CA ALA A 412 4.27 -25.09 -10.40
C ALA A 412 3.28 -25.49 -9.28
N THR A 413 3.17 -24.72 -8.20
CA THR A 413 2.18 -24.94 -7.13
C THR A 413 0.79 -24.49 -7.56
N GLU A 414 -0.24 -25.13 -7.02
CA GLU A 414 -1.62 -24.73 -7.27
C GLU A 414 -1.88 -23.30 -6.76
N TRP A 415 -1.33 -22.93 -5.60
CA TRP A 415 -1.44 -21.56 -5.07
C TRP A 415 -0.88 -20.51 -6.05
N SER A 416 0.31 -20.75 -6.61
CA SER A 416 0.88 -19.80 -7.59
C SER A 416 0.06 -19.76 -8.88
N GLN A 417 -0.49 -20.89 -9.32
CA GLN A 417 -1.35 -20.96 -10.51
C GLN A 417 -2.68 -20.23 -10.31
N LEU A 418 -3.34 -20.44 -9.16
CA LEU A 418 -4.60 -19.77 -8.82
C LEU A 418 -4.41 -18.26 -8.69
N TRP A 419 -3.33 -17.80 -8.06
CA TRP A 419 -3.05 -16.36 -7.96
C TRP A 419 -2.54 -15.74 -9.27
N ASP A 420 -1.89 -16.52 -10.15
CA ASP A 420 -1.58 -16.12 -11.54
C ASP A 420 -2.86 -15.97 -12.36
N ASP A 421 -3.77 -16.93 -12.24
CA ASP A 421 -5.09 -16.91 -12.86
C ASP A 421 -5.95 -15.73 -12.34
N ALA A 422 -5.83 -15.39 -11.05
CA ALA A 422 -6.44 -14.20 -10.44
C ALA A 422 -5.69 -12.88 -10.74
N GLY A 423 -4.55 -12.92 -11.45
CA GLY A 423 -3.77 -11.73 -11.81
C GLY A 423 -3.16 -10.96 -10.64
N ARG A 424 -3.00 -11.61 -9.48
CA ARG A 424 -2.48 -11.01 -8.23
C ARG A 424 -1.22 -11.71 -7.71
N LEU A 425 -0.64 -12.65 -8.48
CA LEU A 425 0.55 -13.41 -8.10
C LEU A 425 1.69 -12.53 -7.59
N ASP A 426 1.95 -11.38 -8.23
CA ASP A 426 3.03 -10.46 -7.82
C ASP A 426 2.82 -9.92 -6.40
N VAL A 427 1.58 -9.58 -6.04
CA VAL A 427 1.22 -9.01 -4.73
C VAL A 427 1.38 -10.06 -3.64
N VAL A 428 0.82 -11.25 -3.84
CA VAL A 428 0.88 -12.33 -2.84
C VAL A 428 2.29 -12.90 -2.70
N THR A 429 3.04 -13.01 -3.80
CA THR A 429 4.44 -13.43 -3.78
C THR A 429 5.33 -12.42 -3.06
N ALA A 430 5.07 -11.11 -3.23
CA ALA A 430 5.76 -10.08 -2.46
C ALA A 430 5.49 -10.22 -0.95
N GLY A 431 4.24 -10.53 -0.55
CA GLY A 431 3.88 -10.85 0.83
C GLY A 431 4.67 -12.03 1.40
N VAL A 432 4.74 -13.14 0.68
CA VAL A 432 5.52 -14.31 1.10
C VAL A 432 7.02 -14.03 1.16
N LYS A 433 7.58 -13.23 0.24
CA LYS A 433 8.99 -12.82 0.27
C LYS A 433 9.33 -11.95 1.48
N ARG A 434 8.44 -11.04 1.88
CA ARG A 434 8.60 -10.27 3.13
C ARG A 434 8.64 -11.19 4.34
N LEU A 435 7.76 -12.20 4.37
CA LEU A 435 7.74 -13.20 5.44
C LEU A 435 9.04 -14.04 5.49
N ILE A 436 9.59 -14.43 4.33
CA ILE A 436 10.90 -15.09 4.25
C ILE A 436 12.00 -14.19 4.87
N GLY A 437 12.00 -12.89 4.57
CA GLY A 437 12.95 -11.93 5.14
C GLY A 437 12.85 -11.85 6.67
N ALA A 438 11.63 -11.79 7.23
CA ALA A 438 11.42 -11.77 8.68
C ALA A 438 11.94 -13.04 9.38
N LEU A 439 11.90 -14.19 8.69
CA LEU A 439 12.37 -15.46 9.22
C LEU A 439 13.90 -15.63 9.16
N GLN A 440 14.64 -14.80 8.41
CA GLN A 440 16.11 -14.91 8.30
C GLN A 440 16.84 -14.42 9.57
N PRO A 441 17.86 -15.14 10.08
CA PRO A 441 18.65 -14.66 11.22
C PRO A 441 19.45 -13.40 10.84
N CYS A 442 19.32 -12.30 11.60
CA CYS A 442 20.38 -11.30 11.66
C CYS A 442 21.53 -11.89 12.51
N ALA A 443 22.77 -11.79 12.04
CA ALA A 443 23.91 -12.32 12.77
C ALA A 443 24.26 -11.39 13.95
N ASP A 444 24.83 -11.94 15.04
CA ASP A 444 25.26 -11.13 16.18
C ASP A 444 26.40 -10.17 15.77
N TRP A 445 26.29 -8.90 16.15
CA TRP A 445 27.35 -7.91 15.89
C TRP A 445 28.52 -8.03 16.87
N ALA A 446 28.29 -8.57 18.08
CA ALA A 446 29.26 -8.55 19.16
C ALA A 446 30.62 -9.19 18.86
N PRO A 447 30.70 -10.28 18.05
CA PRO A 447 31.99 -10.84 17.63
C PRO A 447 32.86 -9.89 16.80
N HIS A 448 32.25 -8.94 16.10
CA HIS A 448 32.93 -8.08 15.14
C HIS A 448 33.51 -6.85 15.85
N GLN A 449 34.84 -6.69 15.76
CA GLN A 449 35.55 -5.55 16.35
C GLN A 449 35.55 -4.31 15.44
N GLU A 450 35.46 -4.53 14.13
CA GLU A 450 35.37 -3.47 13.12
C GLU A 450 33.91 -3.06 12.92
N LEU A 451 33.66 -1.75 12.86
CA LEU A 451 32.32 -1.19 12.76
C LEU A 451 31.61 -1.65 11.47
N GLU A 452 32.30 -1.67 10.33
CA GLU A 452 31.68 -2.06 9.06
C GLU A 452 31.20 -3.51 9.06
N GLN A 453 31.98 -4.41 9.66
CA GLN A 453 31.63 -5.82 9.74
C GLN A 453 30.44 -6.03 10.69
N ALA A 454 30.48 -5.37 11.85
CA ALA A 454 29.41 -5.41 12.85
C ALA A 454 28.09 -4.90 12.26
N ALA A 455 28.12 -3.74 11.60
CA ALA A 455 26.94 -3.13 11.00
C ALA A 455 26.37 -4.02 9.88
N SER A 456 27.24 -4.54 9.01
CA SER A 456 26.84 -5.41 7.89
C SER A 456 26.21 -6.73 8.33
N ALA A 457 26.60 -7.23 9.51
CA ALA A 457 26.05 -8.47 10.08
C ALA A 457 24.68 -8.27 10.76
N TYR A 458 24.45 -7.11 11.37
CA TYR A 458 23.38 -6.91 12.35
C TYR A 458 22.27 -5.95 11.92
N LEU A 459 22.56 -5.00 11.02
CA LEU A 459 21.58 -4.01 10.56
C LEU A 459 20.84 -4.50 9.31
N ARG A 460 19.56 -4.11 9.18
CA ARG A 460 18.78 -4.24 7.93
C ARG A 460 19.39 -3.42 6.80
N ASP A 461 19.75 -2.15 7.08
CA ASP A 461 20.26 -1.19 6.09
C ASP A 461 21.69 -0.70 6.41
N PRO A 462 22.71 -1.57 6.38
CA PRO A 462 24.07 -1.24 6.82
C PRO A 462 24.75 -0.19 5.96
N ALA A 463 24.51 -0.17 4.64
CA ALA A 463 25.13 0.78 3.73
C ALA A 463 24.74 2.24 4.03
N MET A 464 23.49 2.45 4.45
CA MET A 464 22.98 3.78 4.81
C MET A 464 23.55 4.26 6.13
N ALA A 465 23.58 3.39 7.15
CA ALA A 465 24.19 3.68 8.44
C ALA A 465 25.68 4.03 8.30
N LEU A 466 26.44 3.19 7.59
CA LEU A 466 27.86 3.40 7.36
C LEU A 466 28.10 4.66 6.50
N GLY A 467 27.26 4.91 5.49
CA GLY A 467 27.32 6.13 4.68
C GLY A 467 27.15 7.41 5.51
N ALA A 468 26.20 7.43 6.45
CA ALA A 468 25.99 8.55 7.35
C ALA A 468 27.17 8.79 8.31
N LEU A 469 27.77 7.71 8.83
CA LEU A 469 28.86 7.79 9.81
C LEU A 469 30.22 8.13 9.18
N HIS A 470 30.49 7.68 7.95
CA HIS A 470 31.77 7.89 7.26
C HIS A 470 32.08 9.39 7.01
N GLY A 471 31.06 10.24 6.92
CA GLY A 471 31.24 11.70 6.79
C GLY A 471 31.69 12.40 8.07
N LEU A 472 31.67 11.69 9.21
CA LEU A 472 31.82 12.28 10.53
C LEU A 472 33.01 11.72 11.29
N VAL A 473 33.17 10.41 11.31
CA VAL A 473 34.20 9.71 12.08
C VAL A 473 34.97 8.78 11.15
N GLU A 474 36.29 8.86 11.19
CA GLU A 474 37.15 7.84 10.58
C GLU A 474 36.96 6.53 11.36
N PHE A 475 36.54 5.45 10.71
CA PHE A 475 36.17 4.21 11.40
C PHE A 475 37.34 3.59 12.19
N ASP A 476 38.57 3.76 11.71
CA ASP A 476 39.78 3.36 12.43
C ASP A 476 40.03 4.14 13.74
N ALA A 477 39.40 5.31 13.91
CA ALA A 477 39.52 6.13 15.11
C ALA A 477 38.44 5.79 16.16
N VAL A 478 37.49 4.90 15.86
CA VAL A 478 36.44 4.49 16.79
C VAL A 478 37.06 3.68 17.93
N LEU A 479 36.95 4.19 19.16
CA LEU A 479 37.50 3.55 20.36
C LEU A 479 36.57 2.50 20.96
N GLY A 480 35.28 2.57 20.62
CA GLY A 480 34.26 1.63 21.05
C GLY A 480 32.90 1.98 20.49
N PHE A 481 32.05 0.96 20.33
CA PHE A 481 30.67 1.12 19.90
C PHE A 481 29.78 0.04 20.51
N THR A 482 28.48 0.33 20.54
CA THR A 482 27.41 -0.60 20.85
C THR A 482 26.33 -0.48 19.78
N MET A 483 25.63 -1.58 19.50
CA MET A 483 24.48 -1.58 18.60
C MET A 483 23.24 -2.06 19.32
N HIS A 484 22.12 -1.45 18.96
CA HIS A 484 20.81 -1.86 19.41
C HIS A 484 19.90 -2.06 18.22
N ARG A 485 19.03 -3.05 18.34
CA ARG A 485 17.97 -3.30 17.39
C ARG A 485 16.78 -3.73 18.21
N SER A 486 15.66 -3.08 17.98
CA SER A 486 14.40 -3.39 18.64
C SER A 486 13.26 -3.05 17.71
N ILE A 487 12.19 -3.81 17.80
CA ILE A 487 10.93 -3.34 17.25
C ILE A 487 10.30 -2.38 18.24
N LYS A 488 9.95 -1.18 17.74
CA LYS A 488 9.12 -0.22 18.44
C LYS A 488 7.70 -0.35 17.92
N ARG A 489 6.78 -0.65 18.82
CA ARG A 489 5.36 -0.69 18.52
C ARG A 489 4.82 0.73 18.46
N ARG A 490 4.24 1.11 17.32
CA ARG A 490 3.62 2.41 17.09
C ARG A 490 2.15 2.19 16.70
N ASP A 491 1.38 3.27 16.67
CA ASP A 491 -0.07 3.21 16.43
C ASP A 491 -0.43 2.71 15.02
N TRP A 492 0.53 2.78 14.08
CA TRP A 492 0.41 2.31 12.69
C TRP A 492 1.05 0.93 12.43
N GLY A 493 1.56 0.30 13.47
CA GLY A 493 2.24 -0.99 13.38
C GLY A 493 3.66 -0.95 13.94
N ASP A 494 4.38 -2.02 13.65
CA ASP A 494 5.71 -2.24 14.20
C ASP A 494 6.78 -1.60 13.32
N SER A 495 7.54 -0.69 13.94
CA SER A 495 8.70 -0.02 13.33
C SER A 495 9.99 -0.70 13.76
N LEU A 496 10.91 -0.95 12.82
CA LEU A 496 12.21 -1.48 13.17
C LEU A 496 13.16 -0.34 13.57
N TYR A 497 13.37 -0.20 14.87
CA TYR A 497 14.41 0.68 15.38
C TYR A 497 15.77 -0.01 15.38
N GLN A 498 16.77 0.73 14.92
CA GLN A 498 18.15 0.32 14.81
C GLN A 498 19.04 1.46 15.27
N GLU A 499 20.09 1.13 15.99
CA GLU A 499 20.98 2.15 16.55
C GLU A 499 22.44 1.68 16.50
N ILE A 500 23.32 2.60 16.14
CA ILE A 500 24.75 2.51 16.41
C ILE A 500 25.12 3.68 17.33
N THR A 501 25.66 3.38 18.50
CA THR A 501 26.24 4.38 19.39
C THR A 501 27.75 4.14 19.49
N LEU A 502 28.56 5.15 19.16
CA LEU A 502 30.02 5.05 19.11
C LEU A 502 30.74 6.27 19.69
N THR A 503 32.03 6.13 19.98
CA THR A 503 32.90 7.25 20.37
C THR A 503 34.28 7.16 19.73
N ASP A 504 34.80 8.32 19.31
CA ASP A 504 36.19 8.54 18.88
C ASP A 504 37.08 9.10 20.01
N GLY A 505 36.54 9.21 21.23
CA GLY A 505 37.22 9.80 22.39
C GLY A 505 37.12 11.33 22.49
N LEU A 506 36.49 12.00 21.52
CA LEU A 506 36.18 13.44 21.58
C LEU A 506 34.67 13.70 21.70
N ARG A 507 33.87 12.85 21.06
CA ARG A 507 32.41 12.94 21.00
C ARG A 507 31.77 11.56 21.11
N LEU A 508 30.50 11.57 21.50
CA LEU A 508 29.58 10.47 21.37
C LEU A 508 28.75 10.70 20.10
N VAL A 509 28.68 9.71 19.23
CA VAL A 509 27.90 9.77 17.98
C VAL A 509 26.86 8.66 18.02
N LEU A 510 25.60 9.02 17.80
CA LEU A 510 24.48 8.09 17.72
C LEU A 510 23.90 8.20 16.32
N TRP A 511 23.85 7.08 15.60
CA TRP A 511 23.03 6.92 14.41
C TRP A 511 21.82 6.09 14.76
N MET A 512 20.64 6.54 14.34
CA MET A 512 19.37 5.91 14.61
C MET A 512 18.62 5.74 13.29
N GLY A 513 18.33 4.49 12.96
CA GLY A 513 17.43 4.13 11.88
C GLY A 513 16.08 3.74 12.47
N ASP A 514 15.00 4.30 11.97
CA ASP A 514 13.67 3.90 12.38
C ASP A 514 12.75 3.86 11.17
N ASP A 515 11.78 2.96 11.21
CA ASP A 515 10.68 3.04 10.26
C ASP A 515 9.70 4.09 10.80
N ILE A 516 9.38 5.08 9.98
CA ILE A 516 8.34 6.06 10.26
C ILE A 516 7.31 6.01 9.14
N LEU A 517 6.07 6.39 9.43
CA LEU A 517 5.16 6.66 8.34
C LEU A 517 5.57 7.93 7.63
N ASP A 518 5.42 7.93 6.31
CA ASP A 518 5.39 9.18 5.57
C ASP A 518 4.24 10.03 6.13
N GLU A 519 4.55 11.26 6.53
CA GLU A 519 3.55 12.20 7.03
C GLU A 519 2.54 12.57 5.91
N ASP A 520 2.91 12.37 4.64
CA ASP A 520 2.08 12.64 3.46
C ASP A 520 1.41 11.38 2.87
N ASP A 521 1.84 10.17 3.26
CA ASP A 521 1.34 8.87 2.76
C ASP A 521 1.48 7.77 3.82
N SER A 522 0.45 7.58 4.65
CA SER A 522 0.48 6.62 5.76
C SER A 522 0.51 5.14 5.35
N GLU A 523 0.43 4.82 4.05
CA GLU A 523 0.69 3.47 3.54
C GLU A 523 2.16 3.28 3.12
N VAL A 524 2.92 4.37 3.01
CA VAL A 524 4.36 4.36 2.75
C VAL A 524 5.11 4.45 4.06
N VAL A 525 5.81 3.36 4.39
CA VAL A 525 6.80 3.37 5.46
C VAL A 525 8.09 3.98 4.92
N LEU A 526 8.44 5.17 5.43
CA LEU A 526 9.74 5.78 5.22
C LEU A 526 10.75 5.16 6.18
N PHE A 527 12.01 5.18 5.75
CA PHE A 527 13.12 4.94 6.66
C PHE A 527 13.70 6.28 7.11
N GLU A 528 13.49 6.62 8.38
CA GLU A 528 14.14 7.73 9.03
C GLU A 528 15.56 7.36 9.42
N SER A 529 16.53 8.20 9.05
CA SER A 529 17.93 8.07 9.45
C SER A 529 18.34 9.34 10.18
N GLU A 530 18.34 9.31 11.50
CA GLU A 530 18.76 10.41 12.35
C GLU A 530 20.21 10.24 12.82
N LEU A 531 20.91 11.37 13.00
CA LEU A 531 22.25 11.37 13.57
C LEU A 531 22.40 12.46 14.65
N ARG A 532 22.84 12.04 15.84
CA ARG A 532 23.07 12.90 17.00
C ARG A 532 24.56 12.88 17.39
N ILE A 533 25.14 14.06 17.63
CA ILE A 533 26.55 14.23 18.02
C ILE A 533 26.63 15.02 19.31
N ILE A 534 27.27 14.45 20.33
CA ILE A 534 27.41 15.06 21.65
C ILE A 534 28.90 15.14 22.00
N PRO A 535 29.47 16.35 22.19
CA PRO A 535 30.84 16.48 22.68
C PRO A 535 30.97 15.78 24.04
N LEU A 536 32.04 15.00 24.27
CA LEU A 536 32.21 14.32 25.56
C LEU A 536 32.39 15.29 26.73
N SER A 537 32.78 16.54 26.46
CA SER A 537 32.81 17.62 27.47
C SER A 537 31.43 18.01 28.01
N TRP A 538 30.35 17.55 27.36
CA TRP A 538 28.97 17.76 27.80
C TRP A 538 28.42 16.53 28.53
N VAL A 539 29.18 15.46 28.66
CA VAL A 539 28.81 14.31 29.49
C VAL A 539 29.24 14.59 30.92
N HIS A 540 28.29 14.63 31.84
CA HIS A 540 28.54 14.92 33.25
C HIS A 540 28.81 13.69 34.09
N ASP A 541 28.15 12.58 33.77
CA ASP A 541 28.25 11.35 34.53
C ASP A 541 27.98 10.13 33.63
N VAL A 542 28.62 9.01 33.97
CA VAL A 542 28.48 7.73 33.28
C VAL A 542 28.29 6.64 34.34
N SER A 543 27.07 6.14 34.45
CA SER A 543 26.71 5.08 35.39
C SER A 543 26.69 3.73 34.70
N LEU A 544 27.40 2.74 35.24
CA LEU A 544 27.43 1.37 34.73
C LEU A 544 27.03 0.39 35.83
N GLU A 545 25.86 -0.21 35.69
CA GLU A 545 25.29 -1.20 36.62
C GLU A 545 25.36 -2.59 35.98
N VAL A 546 26.08 -3.53 36.61
CA VAL A 546 26.22 -4.90 36.10
C VAL A 546 25.61 -5.89 37.09
N HIS A 547 24.55 -6.57 36.66
CA HIS A 547 23.84 -7.57 37.46
C HIS A 547 24.37 -8.97 37.16
N HIS A 548 24.56 -9.74 38.22
CA HIS A 548 25.02 -11.12 38.16
C HIS A 548 24.00 -12.03 38.84
N ARG A 549 23.80 -13.23 38.30
CA ARG A 549 22.94 -14.26 38.88
C ARG A 549 23.81 -15.27 39.65
N PRO A 550 23.45 -15.62 40.90
CA PRO A 550 24.15 -16.68 41.63
C PRO A 550 23.81 -18.05 41.03
N GLU A 551 24.83 -18.84 40.73
CA GLU A 551 24.77 -20.21 40.20
C GLU A 551 25.56 -21.18 41.10
N PRO A 552 25.34 -22.51 41.01
CA PRO A 552 26.01 -23.50 41.87
C PRO A 552 27.55 -23.43 41.85
N ASP A 553 28.12 -23.05 40.70
CA ASP A 553 29.56 -23.03 40.46
C ASP A 553 30.17 -21.61 40.46
N GLY A 554 29.38 -20.56 40.77
CA GLY A 554 29.86 -19.18 40.81
C GLY A 554 28.78 -18.11 40.55
N MET A 555 29.22 -16.91 40.17
CA MET A 555 28.32 -15.85 39.70
C MET A 555 28.36 -15.81 38.18
N SER A 556 27.20 -15.88 37.52
CA SER A 556 27.09 -15.71 36.07
C SER A 556 26.62 -14.30 35.73
N LEU A 557 27.10 -13.77 34.59
CA LEU A 557 26.66 -12.48 34.08
C LEU A 557 25.17 -12.57 33.70
N HIS A 558 24.36 -11.59 34.11
CA HIS A 558 22.92 -11.59 33.85
C HIS A 558 22.48 -10.43 32.96
N SER A 559 22.82 -9.20 33.34
CA SER A 559 22.44 -8.00 32.59
C SER A 559 23.38 -6.84 32.90
N VAL A 560 23.35 -5.83 32.04
CA VAL A 560 24.04 -4.56 32.22
C VAL A 560 23.11 -3.40 31.85
N GLU A 561 23.20 -2.33 32.61
CA GLU A 561 22.60 -1.03 32.32
C GLU A 561 23.71 0.02 32.32
N LEU A 562 23.80 0.80 31.26
CA LEU A 562 24.71 1.93 31.09
C LEU A 562 23.86 3.18 30.91
N ARG A 563 24.01 4.16 31.80
CA ARG A 563 23.32 5.44 31.72
C ARG A 563 24.33 6.58 31.56
N ILE A 564 24.07 7.51 30.65
CA ILE A 564 24.95 8.64 30.35
C ILE A 564 24.17 9.95 30.54
N TYR A 565 24.62 10.78 31.49
CA TYR A 565 23.98 12.06 31.79
C TYR A 565 24.64 13.19 31.00
N ILE A 566 23.84 13.97 30.27
CA ILE A 566 24.34 15.05 29.40
C ILE A 566 23.89 16.44 29.84
N ALA A 567 24.69 17.45 29.55
CA ALA A 567 24.49 18.85 29.96
C ALA A 567 23.36 19.59 29.20
N ILE A 568 22.30 18.88 28.78
CA ILE A 568 21.14 19.44 28.10
C ILE A 568 19.96 19.42 29.07
N PRO A 569 19.35 20.57 29.40
CA PRO A 569 18.19 20.60 30.29
C PRO A 569 16.96 20.02 29.59
N ASP A 570 16.39 18.95 30.15
CA ASP A 570 15.19 18.27 29.63
C ASP A 570 13.91 18.91 30.21
N ASN A 571 13.77 18.92 31.54
CA ASN A 571 12.61 19.52 32.19
C ASN A 571 12.94 20.18 33.55
N ALA A 572 12.01 21.00 34.06
CA ALA A 572 12.23 21.78 35.26
C ALA A 572 11.02 21.72 36.20
N VAL A 573 11.20 21.14 37.40
CA VAL A 573 10.12 20.96 38.39
C VAL A 573 10.30 21.93 39.56
N GLN A 574 9.25 22.70 39.87
CA GLN A 574 9.23 23.57 41.04
C GLN A 574 9.04 22.73 42.32
N LYS A 575 10.13 22.37 43.00
CA LYS A 575 10.06 21.60 44.25
C LYS A 575 9.55 22.42 45.45
N LYS A 576 9.72 23.75 45.45
CA LYS A 576 9.18 24.69 46.47
C LYS A 576 8.90 26.06 45.84
N LYS A 577 8.09 26.91 46.52
CA LYS A 577 7.64 28.26 46.08
C LYS A 577 8.71 29.22 45.48
N LYS A 578 10.01 28.92 45.60
CA LYS A 578 11.14 29.67 44.99
C LYS A 578 12.35 28.81 44.54
N LYS A 579 12.20 27.48 44.38
CA LYS A 579 13.29 26.60 43.90
C LYS A 579 12.78 25.69 42.80
N THR A 580 13.39 25.81 41.63
CA THR A 580 13.20 24.93 40.47
C THR A 580 14.42 24.02 40.35
N ALA A 581 14.20 22.72 40.26
CA ALA A 581 15.24 21.75 39.94
C ALA A 581 15.19 21.49 38.44
N ILE A 582 16.32 21.62 37.75
CA ILE A 582 16.48 21.30 36.34
C ILE A 582 17.01 19.88 36.26
N PHE A 583 16.36 19.03 35.47
CA PHE A 583 16.80 17.67 35.19
C PHE A 583 17.48 17.65 33.82
N SER A 584 18.61 16.96 33.75
CA SER A 584 19.39 16.74 32.52
C SER A 584 18.81 15.58 31.72
N ASP A 585 18.88 15.69 30.40
CA ASP A 585 18.63 14.59 29.47
C ASP A 585 19.62 13.41 29.73
N GLU A 586 19.19 12.19 29.50
CA GLU A 586 19.90 10.93 29.84
C GLU A 586 19.81 9.95 28.67
N LEU A 587 20.93 9.28 28.37
CA LEU A 587 20.97 8.20 27.38
C LEU A 587 21.11 6.86 28.09
N ASP A 588 20.15 5.97 27.85
CA ASP A 588 20.05 4.68 28.51
C ASP A 588 20.30 3.51 27.55
N PHE A 589 21.25 2.65 27.92
CA PHE A 589 21.57 1.43 27.18
C PHE A 589 21.45 0.24 28.11
N SER A 590 20.72 -0.79 27.71
CA SER A 590 20.62 -2.01 28.50
C SER A 590 20.73 -3.26 27.63
N LYS A 591 21.37 -4.30 28.19
CA LYS A 591 21.47 -5.63 27.58
C LYS A 591 21.30 -6.70 28.67
N THR A 592 20.61 -7.78 28.31
CA THR A 592 20.44 -8.97 29.16
C THR A 592 20.94 -10.20 28.42
N VAL A 593 21.53 -11.14 29.14
CA VAL A 593 22.06 -12.38 28.56
C VAL A 593 20.96 -13.18 27.88
N ASN A 594 19.79 -13.29 28.51
CA ASN A 594 18.66 -14.05 27.95
C ASN A 594 18.18 -13.50 26.60
N ARG A 595 18.25 -12.18 26.39
CA ARG A 595 17.71 -11.55 25.17
C ARG A 595 18.78 -11.33 24.09
N HIS A 596 20.02 -11.06 24.50
CA HIS A 596 21.07 -10.58 23.59
C HIS A 596 22.31 -11.45 23.55
N GLY A 597 22.42 -12.46 24.43
CA GLY A 597 23.61 -13.27 24.56
C GLY A 597 24.71 -12.63 25.41
N HIS A 598 25.67 -13.47 25.84
CA HIS A 598 26.77 -13.05 26.70
C HIS A 598 27.70 -12.03 26.04
N GLU A 599 27.89 -12.14 24.73
CA GLU A 599 28.86 -11.30 23.99
C GLU A 599 28.37 -9.86 23.89
N GLN A 600 27.10 -9.61 23.55
CA GLN A 600 26.55 -8.24 23.54
C GLN A 600 26.56 -7.58 24.92
N VAL A 601 26.24 -8.32 25.99
CA VAL A 601 26.32 -7.79 27.37
C VAL A 601 27.77 -7.40 27.69
N SER A 602 28.74 -8.23 27.31
CA SER A 602 30.16 -7.95 27.51
C SER A 602 30.62 -6.72 26.72
N ARG A 603 30.18 -6.59 25.46
CA ARG A 603 30.50 -5.43 24.60
C ARG A 603 29.92 -4.12 25.15
N LEU A 604 28.73 -4.12 25.74
CA LEU A 604 28.18 -2.92 26.36
C LEU A 604 28.96 -2.52 27.64
N ILE A 605 29.42 -3.50 28.43
CA ILE A 605 30.32 -3.24 29.57
C ILE A 605 31.65 -2.63 29.09
N GLU A 606 32.23 -3.15 28.01
CA GLU A 606 33.45 -2.60 27.40
C GLU A 606 33.23 -1.16 26.94
N PHE A 607 32.14 -0.89 26.24
CA PHE A 607 31.78 0.44 25.77
C PHE A 607 31.63 1.45 26.92
N GLY A 608 30.90 1.09 27.98
CA GLY A 608 30.77 1.94 29.17
C GLY A 608 32.11 2.25 29.85
N LYS A 609 33.02 1.26 29.91
CA LYS A 609 34.39 1.47 30.43
C LYS A 609 35.24 2.36 29.53
N VAL A 610 35.06 2.29 28.22
CA VAL A 610 35.75 3.20 27.27
C VAL A 610 35.29 4.63 27.51
N LEU A 611 33.98 4.88 27.57
CA LEU A 611 33.43 6.21 27.82
C LEU A 611 33.88 6.79 29.16
N ALA A 612 33.79 6.01 30.24
CA ALA A 612 34.19 6.46 31.58
C ALA A 612 35.68 6.88 31.68
N ARG A 613 36.55 6.40 30.78
CA ARG A 613 37.95 6.84 30.71
C ARG A 613 38.15 8.18 30.02
N GLN A 614 37.19 8.58 29.17
CA GLN A 614 37.28 9.77 28.33
C GLN A 614 36.57 10.98 28.93
N VAL A 615 35.51 10.75 29.73
CA VAL A 615 34.84 11.81 30.50
C VAL A 615 35.79 12.32 31.58
N ARG A 616 36.07 13.62 31.60
CA ARG A 616 37.06 14.27 32.47
C ARG A 616 36.55 15.54 33.11
#